data_AF-A0AAV0ZPQ7-F1
#
_entry.id   AF-A0AAV0ZPQ7-F1
#
_cell.length_a   1.000
_cell.length_b   1.000
_cell.length_c   1.000
_cell.angle_alpha   90.00
_cell.angle_beta   90.00
_cell.angle_gamma   90.00
#
_symmetry.space_group_name_H-M   'P 1'
#
loop_
_entity.id
_entity.type
_entity.pdbx_description
1 polymer ?
#
loop_
_entity_poly.entity_id
_entity_poly.type
_entity_poly.pdbx_seq_one_letter_code
_entity_poly.pdbx_strand_id
1 'polypeptide(L)'
;MNEAQTEITIPHLFRCPISLDLLEDPVTLTTGQTYDRSSIEKWISADSQLSENLEFVEVAFSCIVKLLPIVNLEPLNIIKDESKLKS
;
A
#
# COMPACT_ATOMS: atom_id res chain seq x y z
N MET A 1 31.01 23.83 -4.29
CA MET A 1 29.73 24.15 -3.65
C MET A 1 28.90 22.90 -3.78
N ASN A 2 28.84 22.08 -2.72
CA ASN A 2 28.16 20.79 -2.76
C ASN A 2 26.75 21.03 -2.26
N GLU A 3 25.82 21.24 -3.20
CA GLU A 3 24.40 21.33 -2.87
C GLU A 3 23.93 19.92 -2.52
N ALA A 4 23.69 19.69 -1.22
CA ALA A 4 23.04 18.48 -0.76
C ALA A 4 21.59 18.52 -1.29
N GLN A 5 21.33 17.79 -2.38
CA GLN A 5 19.99 17.53 -2.87
C GLN A 5 19.21 16.84 -1.75
N THR A 6 18.32 17.58 -1.11
CA THR A 6 17.38 17.05 -0.13
C THR A 6 16.32 16.31 -0.93
N GLU A 7 16.39 14.98 -0.93
CA GLU A 7 15.42 14.13 -1.59
C GLU A 7 14.09 14.24 -0.85
N ILE A 8 13.12 14.94 -1.46
CA ILE A 8 11.78 15.12 -0.88
C ILE A 8 11.01 13.82 -1.08
N THR A 9 10.94 13.00 -0.03
CA THR A 9 10.12 11.78 -0.05
C THR A 9 8.65 12.15 0.14
N ILE A 10 7.84 12.00 -0.92
CA ILE A 10 6.39 12.17 -0.83
C ILE A 10 5.80 11.08 0.07
N PRO A 11 5.06 11.39 1.14
CA PRO A 11 4.41 10.37 1.96
C PRO A 11 3.45 9.50 1.15
N HIS A 12 3.41 8.20 1.44
CA HIS A 12 2.61 7.23 0.68
C HIS A 12 1.11 7.57 0.62
N LEU A 13 0.56 8.26 1.62
CA LEU A 13 -0.84 8.66 1.68
C LEU A 13 -1.24 9.61 0.53
N PHE A 14 -0.28 10.33 -0.05
CA PHE A 14 -0.53 11.27 -1.15
C PHE A 14 -0.31 10.65 -2.52
N ARG A 15 -0.05 9.34 -2.59
CA ARG A 15 0.24 8.64 -3.84
C ARG A 15 -0.92 7.77 -4.28
N CYS A 16 -1.17 7.72 -5.58
CA CYS A 16 -2.12 6.80 -6.18
C CYS A 16 -1.64 5.35 -5.97
N PRO A 17 -2.47 4.45 -5.44
CA PRO A 17 -2.08 3.04 -5.27
C PRO A 17 -1.86 2.29 -6.58
N ILE A 18 -2.30 2.82 -7.72
CA ILE A 18 -2.12 2.18 -9.03
C ILE A 18 -0.84 2.68 -9.70
N SER A 19 -0.70 4.00 -9.88
CA SER A 19 0.49 4.57 -10.56
C SER A 19 1.70 4.75 -9.63
N LEU A 20 1.49 4.78 -8.31
CA LEU A 20 2.50 5.12 -7.30
C LEU A 20 3.03 6.57 -7.39
N ASP A 21 2.42 7.39 -8.23
CA ASP A 21 2.69 8.81 -8.37
C ASP A 21 1.80 9.65 -7.45
N LEU A 22 2.11 10.94 -7.30
CA LEU A 22 1.28 11.89 -6.57
C LEU A 22 -0.16 11.90 -7.13
N LEU A 23 -1.14 11.96 -6.25
CA LEU A 23 -2.55 12.16 -6.63
C LEU A 23 -2.73 13.56 -7.24
N GLU A 24 -3.14 13.65 -8.50
CA GLU A 24 -3.48 14.92 -9.16
C GLU A 24 -4.98 15.21 -9.10
N ASP A 25 -5.82 14.21 -9.41
CA ASP A 25 -7.28 14.28 -9.32
C ASP A 25 -7.82 13.13 -8.43
N PRO A 26 -7.82 13.31 -7.09
CA PRO A 26 -8.13 12.23 -6.17
C PRO A 26 -9.62 11.84 -6.21
N VAL A 27 -9.86 10.54 -6.42
CA VAL A 27 -11.18 9.90 -6.35
C VAL A 27 -11.17 8.82 -5.29
N THR A 28 -12.06 8.93 -4.31
CA THR A 28 -12.22 7.94 -3.24
C THR A 28 -13.37 6.99 -3.57
N LEU A 29 -13.09 5.69 -3.53
CA LEU A 29 -14.10 4.65 -3.72
C LEU A 29 -14.86 4.39 -2.41
N THR A 30 -15.95 3.63 -2.47
CA THR A 30 -16.72 3.22 -1.27
C THR A 30 -15.91 2.39 -0.28
N THR A 31 -14.79 1.80 -0.71
CA THR A 31 -13.81 1.11 0.15
C THR A 31 -12.99 2.07 1.02
N GLY A 32 -13.07 3.37 0.78
CA GLY A 32 -12.25 4.40 1.45
C GLY A 32 -10.86 4.58 0.84
N GLN A 33 -10.50 3.81 -0.19
CA GLN A 33 -9.23 3.98 -0.91
C GLN A 33 -9.34 5.11 -1.94
N THR A 34 -8.36 6.00 -1.94
CA THR A 34 -8.23 7.09 -2.91
C THR A 34 -7.24 6.72 -4.01
N TYR A 35 -7.59 7.04 -5.25
CA TYR A 35 -6.79 6.85 -6.47
C TYR A 35 -6.76 8.15 -7.27
N ASP A 36 -5.82 8.26 -8.19
CA ASP A 36 -5.94 9.26 -9.25
C ASP A 36 -7.05 8.84 -10.23
N ARG A 37 -7.93 9.77 -10.62
CA ARG A 37 -9.08 9.51 -11.49
C ARG A 37 -8.68 8.76 -12.75
N SER A 38 -7.66 9.23 -13.44
CA SER A 38 -7.23 8.64 -14.71
C SER A 38 -6.75 7.20 -14.54
N SER A 39 -6.16 6.89 -13.38
CA SER A 39 -5.66 5.57 -13.05
C SER A 39 -6.80 4.60 -12.77
N ILE A 40 -7.78 5.00 -11.95
CA ILE A 40 -8.89 4.13 -11.59
C ILE A 40 -9.88 3.91 -12.74
N GLU A 41 -10.12 4.94 -13.56
CA GLU A 41 -10.97 4.79 -14.77
C GLU A 41 -10.36 3.83 -15.78
N LYS A 42 -9.05 3.94 -16.04
CA LYS A 42 -8.33 2.98 -16.90
C LYS A 42 -8.42 1.57 -16.36
N TRP A 43 -8.20 1.39 -15.05
CA TRP A 43 -8.26 0.08 -14.42
C TRP A 43 -9.66 -0.56 -14.53
N ILE A 44 -10.72 0.20 -14.24
CA ILE A 44 -12.11 -0.27 -14.40
C ILE A 44 -12.44 -0.57 -15.86
N SER A 45 -11.98 0.26 -16.80
CA SER A 45 -12.22 0.03 -18.24
C SER A 45 -11.51 -1.23 -18.76
N ALA A 46 -10.32 -1.56 -18.22
CA ALA A 46 -9.63 -2.80 -18.51
C ALA A 46 -10.38 -4.01 -17.93
N ASP A 47 -10.93 -3.87 -16.71
CA ASP A 47 -11.72 -4.91 -16.04
C ASP A 47 -13.05 -5.22 -16.73
N SER A 48 -13.68 -4.22 -17.36
CA SER A 48 -14.91 -4.42 -18.13
C SER A 48 -14.75 -5.34 -19.35
N GLN A 49 -13.52 -5.60 -19.80
CA GLN A 49 -13.21 -6.59 -20.85
C GLN A 49 -12.97 -8.01 -20.28
N LEU A 50 -12.82 -8.16 -18.96
CA LEU A 50 -12.51 -9.42 -18.27
C LEU A 50 -13.76 -10.13 -17.72
N SER A 51 -14.95 -9.76 -18.21
CA SER A 51 -16.27 -10.18 -17.71
C SER A 51 -16.60 -11.68 -17.82
N GLU A 52 -15.63 -12.57 -18.06
CA GLU A 52 -15.84 -14.03 -17.98
C GLU A 52 -15.16 -14.72 -16.79
N ASN A 53 -14.36 -14.01 -15.97
CA ASN A 53 -13.75 -14.62 -14.78
C ASN A 53 -13.87 -13.70 -13.56
N LEU A 54 -15.11 -13.54 -13.09
CA LEU A 54 -15.38 -12.88 -11.82
C LEU A 54 -14.81 -13.73 -10.67
N GLU A 55 -14.08 -13.04 -9.79
CA GLU A 55 -13.51 -13.47 -8.51
C GLU A 55 -12.15 -14.19 -8.59
N PHE A 56 -11.06 -13.51 -8.20
CA PHE A 56 -10.48 -13.67 -6.85
C PHE A 56 -8.98 -13.33 -6.72
N VAL A 57 -8.14 -13.32 -7.76
CA VAL A 57 -6.68 -13.49 -7.52
C VAL A 57 -5.83 -12.20 -7.64
N GLU A 58 -6.08 -11.31 -8.59
CA GLU A 58 -5.13 -10.21 -8.86
C GLU A 58 -5.26 -9.01 -7.91
N VAL A 59 -6.48 -8.67 -7.47
CA VAL A 59 -6.66 -7.65 -6.42
C VAL A 59 -6.03 -8.13 -5.11
N ALA A 60 -6.18 -9.41 -4.77
CA ALA A 60 -5.49 -10.03 -3.64
C ALA A 60 -3.96 -9.99 -3.80
N PHE A 61 -3.44 -10.22 -5.01
CA PHE A 61 -2.02 -10.12 -5.32
C PHE A 61 -1.49 -8.67 -5.20
N SER A 62 -2.29 -7.67 -5.61
CA SER A 62 -1.97 -6.26 -5.40
C SER A 62 -1.88 -5.90 -3.91
N CYS A 63 -2.80 -6.43 -3.09
CA CYS A 63 -2.72 -6.30 -1.63
C CYS A 63 -1.46 -6.98 -1.05
N ILE A 64 -1.11 -8.19 -1.51
CA ILE A 64 0.07 -8.92 -1.04
C ILE A 64 1.37 -8.19 -1.43
N VAL A 65 1.49 -7.73 -2.67
CA VAL A 65 2.68 -7.02 -3.17
C VAL A 65 2.85 -5.66 -2.51
N LYS A 66 1.75 -4.96 -2.16
CA LYS A 66 1.79 -3.69 -1.41
C LYS A 66 2.10 -3.85 0.09
N LEU A 67 1.86 -5.03 0.67
CA LEU A 67 2.14 -5.34 2.09
C LEU A 67 3.54 -5.93 2.33
N LEU A 68 4.30 -6.24 1.28
CA LEU A 68 5.65 -6.79 1.37
C LEU A 68 6.79 -5.87 1.90
N PRO A 69 6.63 -4.56 2.22
CA PRO A 69 7.69 -3.81 2.90
C PRO A 69 7.79 -4.01 4.42
N ILE A 70 7.08 -4.97 5.05
CA ILE A 70 7.08 -5.14 6.53
C ILE A 70 7.48 -6.55 6.99
N VAL A 71 8.06 -7.40 6.14
CA VAL A 71 8.56 -8.72 6.59
C VAL A 71 10.00 -8.57 7.11
N ASN A 72 10.19 -7.78 8.16
CA ASN A 72 11.16 -8.15 9.19
C ASN A 72 10.37 -8.95 10.24
N LEU A 73 10.10 -10.23 9.92
CA LEU A 73 9.47 -11.15 10.88
C LEU A 73 10.52 -11.56 11.91
N GLU A 74 10.92 -10.64 12.78
CA GLU A 74 11.41 -11.05 14.10
C GLU A 74 10.21 -11.21 15.03
N PRO A 75 10.02 -12.38 15.67
CA PRO A 75 8.97 -12.55 16.66
C PRO A 75 9.16 -11.54 17.80
N LEU A 76 8.17 -10.68 18.02
CA LEU A 76 8.06 -9.82 19.20
C LEU A 76 7.98 -10.70 20.45
N ASN A 77 9.12 -11.04 21.06
CA ASN A 77 9.14 -11.76 22.32
C ASN A 77 8.89 -10.77 23.47
N ILE A 78 7.65 -10.83 23.96
CA ILE A 78 7.09 -10.08 25.08
C ILE A 78 7.94 -10.31 26.33
N ILE A 79 8.60 -9.26 26.84
CA ILE A 79 9.11 -9.29 28.20
C ILE A 79 7.92 -9.06 29.14
N LYS A 80 7.65 -10.03 30.01
CA LYS A 80 7.46 -9.83 31.47
C LYS A 80 6.90 -11.09 32.13
N ASP A 81 7.76 -11.81 32.85
CA ASP A 81 7.43 -12.15 34.23
C ASP A 81 8.72 -12.18 35.06
N GLU A 82 8.79 -11.20 35.96
CA GLU A 82 9.91 -10.89 36.86
C GLU A 82 9.91 -11.77 38.13
N SER A 83 9.12 -12.85 38.18
CA SER A 83 8.99 -13.72 39.35
C SER A 83 10.12 -14.76 39.55
N LYS A 84 11.16 -14.76 38.71
CA LYS A 84 12.37 -15.58 38.91
C LYS A 84 13.57 -14.80 39.47
N LEU A 85 13.39 -13.52 39.82
CA LEU A 85 14.35 -12.72 40.59
C LEU A 85 13.82 -12.43 42.00
N LYS A 86 13.61 -13.46 42.83
CA LYS A 86 13.90 -13.37 44.28
C LYS A 86 13.81 -14.72 44.99
N SER A 87 14.84 -14.93 45.80
CA SER A 87 15.14 -15.99 46.78
C SER A 87 15.76 -17.27 46.27
#